data_AF-A0A1H8H3Y0-F1
#
_entry.id   AF-A0A1H8H3Y0-F1
#
_cell.length_a   1.000
_cell.length_b   1.000
_cell.length_c   1.000
_cell.angle_alpha   90.00
_cell.angle_beta   90.00
_cell.angle_gamma   90.00
#
_symmetry.space_group_name_H-M   'P 1'
#
loop_
_entity.id
_entity.type
_entity.pdbx_description
1 polymer ?
#
loop_
_entity_poly.entity_id
_entity_poly.type
_entity_poly.pdbx_seq_one_letter_code
_entity_poly.pdbx_strand_id
1 'polypeptide(L)'
;MDITVLNSIKKILIGMGIYDIVVLVILFVIRKASFSTIGGLLAGSIISVIALLMLTKNVVDLVDKDKGKASVGAVFGYLLRLSLYAAILIFAAVTEYISIYTVAVGLISTSLVIKAQNLVLKKNRRKEE
;
A
#
# COMPACT_ATOMS: atom_id res chain seq x y z
N MET A 1 11.30 2.54 16.45
CA MET A 1 10.28 1.66 15.83
C MET A 1 10.57 0.24 16.27
N ASP A 2 9.62 -0.40 16.93
CA ASP A 2 9.84 -1.71 17.56
C ASP A 2 10.04 -2.84 16.55
N ILE A 3 10.78 -3.87 16.96
CA ILE A 3 11.08 -5.07 16.16
C ILE A 3 9.79 -5.81 15.72
N THR A 4 8.75 -5.78 16.56
CA THR A 4 7.43 -6.37 16.26
C THR A 4 6.72 -5.63 15.11
N VAL A 5 6.76 -4.30 15.12
CA VAL A 5 6.24 -3.43 14.06
C VAL A 5 7.01 -3.65 12.76
N LEU A 6 8.34 -3.75 12.86
CA LEU A 6 9.23 -3.97 11.72
C LEU A 6 8.97 -5.33 11.03
N ASN A 7 8.77 -6.39 11.82
CA ASN A 7 8.40 -7.71 11.31
C ASN A 7 7.01 -7.71 10.66
N SER A 8 6.06 -6.92 11.18
CA SER A 8 4.73 -6.79 10.59
C SER A 8 4.79 -6.09 9.24
N ILE A 9 5.56 -5.00 9.13
CA ILE A 9 5.82 -4.32 7.85
C ILE A 9 6.45 -5.29 6.86
N LYS A 10 7.50 -6.03 7.24
CA LYS A 10 8.15 -7.01 6.35
C LYS A 10 7.15 -8.03 5.79
N LYS A 11 6.25 -8.57 6.62
CA LYS A 11 5.19 -9.49 6.16
C LYS A 11 4.25 -8.83 5.15
N ILE A 12 3.88 -7.56 5.36
CA ILE A 12 3.05 -6.82 4.42
C ILE A 12 3.79 -6.61 3.10
N LEU A 13 5.07 -6.21 3.12
CA LEU A 13 5.87 -6.02 1.91
C LEU A 13 6.03 -7.30 1.08
N ILE A 14 6.27 -8.43 1.74
CA ILE A 14 6.31 -9.74 1.06
C ILE A 14 4.95 -10.05 0.44
N GLY A 15 3.86 -9.81 1.18
CA GLY A 15 2.50 -9.98 0.67
C GLY A 15 2.18 -9.08 -0.53
N MET A 16 2.70 -7.86 -0.56
CA MET A 16 2.58 -6.94 -1.70
C MET A 16 3.35 -7.45 -2.91
N GLY A 17 4.57 -7.97 -2.72
CA GLY A 17 5.33 -8.60 -3.81
C GLY A 17 4.59 -9.80 -4.41
N ILE A 18 3.98 -10.64 -3.58
CA ILE A 18 3.14 -11.75 -4.06
C ILE A 18 1.91 -11.23 -4.82
N TYR A 19 1.25 -10.20 -4.28
CA TYR A 19 0.11 -9.56 -4.94
C TYR A 19 0.48 -9.02 -6.33
N ASP A 20 1.61 -8.31 -6.45
CA ASP A 20 2.07 -7.75 -7.73
C ASP A 20 2.37 -8.86 -8.74
N ILE A 21 2.99 -9.98 -8.31
CA ILE A 21 3.20 -11.16 -9.16
C ILE A 21 1.87 -11.72 -9.66
N VAL A 22 0.87 -11.86 -8.78
CA VAL A 22 -0.46 -12.37 -9.17
C VAL A 22 -1.12 -11.45 -10.19
N VAL A 23 -1.07 -10.13 -9.97
CA VAL A 23 -1.61 -9.14 -10.92
C VAL A 23 -0.89 -9.21 -12.26
N LEU A 24 0.44 -9.35 -12.26
CA LEU A 24 1.23 -9.49 -13.49
C LEU A 24 0.86 -10.76 -14.27
N VAL A 25 0.66 -11.89 -13.59
CA VAL A 25 0.20 -13.14 -14.23
C VAL A 25 -1.17 -12.92 -14.87
N ILE A 26 -2.10 -12.26 -14.18
CA ILE A 26 -3.42 -11.93 -14.74
C ILE A 26 -3.27 -11.05 -15.99
N LEU A 27 -2.47 -9.98 -15.92
CA LEU A 27 -2.21 -9.08 -17.06
C LEU A 27 -1.60 -9.82 -18.26
N PHE A 28 -0.73 -10.80 -18.00
CA PHE A 28 -0.13 -11.64 -19.04
C PHE A 28 -1.18 -12.54 -19.71
N VAL A 29 -2.03 -13.21 -18.92
CA VAL A 29 -3.10 -14.10 -19.42
C VAL A 29 -4.09 -13.33 -20.29
N ILE A 30 -4.47 -12.11 -19.90
CA ILE A 30 -5.38 -11.26 -20.68
C ILE A 30 -4.68 -10.50 -21.83
N ARG A 31 -3.39 -10.78 -22.08
CA ARG A 31 -2.56 -10.14 -23.12
C ARG A 31 -2.50 -8.61 -23.03
N LYS A 32 -2.64 -8.05 -21.82
CA LYS A 32 -2.48 -6.61 -21.54
C LYS A 32 -1.16 -6.27 -20.85
N ALA A 33 -0.24 -7.23 -20.73
CA ALA A 33 1.09 -6.99 -20.20
C ALA A 33 1.92 -6.15 -21.20
N SER A 34 1.99 -4.84 -20.95
CA SER A 34 2.85 -3.87 -21.63
C SER A 34 3.76 -3.16 -20.64
N PHE A 35 4.85 -2.55 -21.11
CA PHE A 35 5.73 -1.72 -20.27
C PHE A 35 4.97 -0.64 -19.50
N SER A 36 3.94 -0.03 -20.11
CA SER A 36 3.10 0.97 -19.45
C SER A 36 2.25 0.39 -18.31
N THR A 37 1.68 -0.81 -18.49
CA THR A 37 0.90 -1.48 -17.42
C THR A 37 1.78 -1.94 -16.26
N ILE A 38 2.95 -2.51 -16.55
CA ILE A 38 3.91 -2.97 -15.53
C ILE A 38 4.46 -1.76 -14.77
N GLY A 39 4.87 -0.72 -15.50
CA GLY A 39 5.37 0.52 -14.91
C GLY A 39 4.33 1.18 -14.01
N GLY A 40 3.06 1.22 -14.44
CA GLY A 40 1.97 1.72 -13.60
C GLY A 40 1.76 0.91 -12.33
N LEU A 41 1.74 -0.43 -12.42
CA LEU A 41 1.59 -1.29 -11.24
C LEU A 41 2.71 -1.07 -10.23
N LEU A 42 3.96 -1.10 -10.68
CA LEU A 42 5.13 -0.90 -9.82
C LEU A 42 5.15 0.49 -9.20
N ALA A 43 4.86 1.53 -9.98
CA ALA A 43 4.80 2.89 -9.47
C ALA A 43 3.72 3.05 -8.38
N GLY A 44 2.51 2.53 -8.61
CA GLY A 44 1.45 2.51 -7.61
C GLY A 44 1.83 1.73 -6.35
N SER A 45 2.45 0.55 -6.51
CA SER A 45 2.90 -0.29 -5.41
C SER A 45 3.97 0.40 -4.55
N ILE A 46 4.96 1.06 -5.18
CA ILE A 46 5.99 1.85 -4.49
C ILE A 46 5.36 2.98 -3.66
N ILE A 47 4.44 3.75 -4.24
CA ILE A 47 3.75 4.82 -3.51
C ILE A 47 2.94 4.25 -2.34
N SER A 48 2.32 3.08 -2.52
CA SER A 48 1.61 2.37 -1.46
C SER A 48 2.55 1.97 -0.30
N VAL A 49 3.76 1.48 -0.62
CA VAL A 49 4.81 1.19 0.38
C VAL A 49 5.21 2.44 1.15
N ILE A 50 5.47 3.55 0.45
CA ILE A 50 5.86 4.82 1.09
C ILE A 50 4.73 5.28 2.03
N ALA A 51 3.48 5.24 1.58
CA ALA A 51 2.33 5.62 2.39
C ALA A 51 2.14 4.71 3.62
N LEU A 52 2.44 3.42 3.51
CA LEU A 52 2.45 2.49 4.65
C LEU A 52 3.53 2.84 5.68
N LEU A 53 4.74 3.15 5.22
CA LEU A 53 5.84 3.54 6.10
C LEU A 53 5.53 4.86 6.81
N MET A 54 4.96 5.83 6.09
CA MET A 54 4.47 7.09 6.68
C MET A 54 3.38 6.85 7.71
N LEU A 55 2.40 5.98 7.40
CA LEU A 55 1.35 5.62 8.35
C LEU A 55 1.95 5.02 9.62
N THR A 56 2.87 4.07 9.46
CA THR A 56 3.48 3.38 10.61
C THR A 56 4.28 4.34 11.48
N LYS A 57 5.07 5.22 10.86
CA LYS A 57 5.82 6.25 11.58
C LYS A 57 4.89 7.20 12.31
N ASN A 58 3.83 7.68 11.65
CA ASN A 58 2.84 8.53 12.30
C ASN A 58 2.19 7.82 13.48
N VAL A 59 1.77 6.56 13.35
CA VAL A 59 1.17 5.81 14.46
C VAL A 59 2.12 5.71 15.65
N VAL A 60 3.40 5.40 15.42
CA VAL A 60 4.41 5.35 16.50
C VAL A 60 4.59 6.73 17.15
N ASP A 61 4.78 7.78 16.35
CA ASP A 61 4.99 9.15 16.85
C ASP A 61 3.76 9.73 17.59
N LEU A 62 2.57 9.20 17.33
CA LEU A 62 1.31 9.64 17.94
C LEU A 62 1.06 9.02 19.32
N VAL A 63 1.61 7.83 19.59
CA VAL A 63 1.50 7.17 20.91
C VAL A 63 2.20 8.00 21.99
N ASP A 64 3.27 8.70 21.63
CA ASP A 64 4.09 9.48 22.55
C ASP A 64 3.68 10.96 22.69
N LYS A 65 2.60 11.41 22.02
CA LYS A 65 2.18 12.82 21.98
C LYS A 65 0.89 13.12 22.74
N ASP A 66 0.82 14.33 23.28
CA ASP A 66 -0.38 14.90 23.88
C ASP A 66 -1.55 14.98 22.87
N LYS A 67 -2.79 14.80 23.33
CA LYS A 67 -3.97 14.53 22.49
C LYS A 67 -4.21 15.57 21.39
N GLY A 68 -4.00 16.86 21.71
CA GLY A 68 -4.17 17.95 20.74
C GLY A 68 -3.10 17.94 19.64
N LYS A 69 -1.84 17.70 20.00
CA LYS A 69 -0.71 17.62 19.05
C LYS A 69 -0.76 16.33 18.24
N ALA A 70 -1.31 15.25 18.81
CA ALA A 70 -1.55 13.99 18.13
C ALA A 70 -2.60 14.14 17.01
N SER A 71 -3.73 14.81 17.28
CA SER A 71 -4.77 15.02 16.27
C SER A 71 -4.26 15.77 15.03
N VAL A 72 -3.54 16.89 15.22
CA VAL A 72 -2.98 17.67 14.12
C VAL A 72 -1.95 16.86 13.32
N GLY A 73 -1.08 16.11 14.01
CA GLY A 73 -0.11 15.23 13.36
C GLY A 73 -0.76 14.14 12.50
N ALA A 74 -1.86 13.55 12.99
CA ALA A 74 -2.60 12.52 12.27
C ALA A 74 -3.26 13.07 10.99
N VAL A 75 -3.89 14.25 11.08
CA VAL A 75 -4.52 14.93 9.93
C VAL A 75 -3.48 15.28 8.88
N PHE A 76 -2.36 15.88 9.28
CA PHE A 76 -1.29 16.24 8.35
C PHE A 76 -0.69 15.00 7.67
N GLY A 77 -0.44 13.94 8.44
CA GLY A 77 0.04 12.66 7.91
C GLY A 77 -0.95 11.98 6.96
N TYR A 78 -2.25 12.19 7.15
CA TYR A 78 -3.28 11.73 6.21
C TYR A 78 -3.30 12.56 4.92
N LEU A 79 -3.26 13.90 5.03
CA LEU A 79 -3.21 14.79 3.87
C LEU A 79 -1.99 14.51 2.99
N LEU A 80 -0.80 14.32 3.57
CA LEU A 80 0.40 13.97 2.81
C LEU A 80 0.24 12.68 2.01
N ARG A 81 -0.41 11.66 2.58
CA ARG A 81 -0.66 10.40 1.87
C ARG A 81 -1.65 10.59 0.72
N LEU A 82 -2.72 11.36 0.93
CA LEU A 82 -3.64 11.72 -0.15
C LEU A 82 -2.94 12.50 -1.27
N SER A 83 -2.07 13.44 -0.92
CA SER A 83 -1.27 14.18 -1.90
C SER A 83 -0.35 13.27 -2.72
N LEU A 84 0.27 12.26 -2.09
CA LEU A 84 1.08 11.27 -2.82
C LEU A 84 0.25 10.44 -3.80
N TYR A 85 -0.94 9.98 -3.37
CA TYR A 85 -1.85 9.24 -4.24
C TYR A 85 -2.34 10.09 -5.41
N ALA A 86 -2.71 11.34 -5.14
CA ALA A 86 -3.12 12.29 -6.17
C ALA A 86 -1.97 12.58 -7.14
N ALA A 87 -0.75 12.82 -6.64
CA ALA A 87 0.41 13.13 -7.46
C ALA A 87 0.73 12.01 -8.46
N ILE A 88 0.76 10.75 -8.02
CA ILE A 88 1.06 9.64 -8.93
C ILE A 88 -0.07 9.36 -9.93
N LEU A 89 -1.33 9.55 -9.52
CA LEU A 89 -2.47 9.40 -10.42
C LEU A 89 -2.53 10.52 -11.47
N ILE A 90 -2.26 11.77 -11.08
CA ILE A 90 -2.16 12.89 -12.02
C ILE A 90 -0.99 12.67 -12.97
N PHE A 91 0.17 12.26 -12.45
CA PHE A 91 1.33 11.92 -13.30
C PHE A 91 0.99 10.81 -14.30
N ALA A 92 0.29 9.75 -13.88
CA ALA A 92 -0.16 8.68 -14.75
C ALA A 92 -1.27 9.09 -15.73
N ALA A 93 -2.05 10.12 -15.41
CA ALA A 93 -3.08 10.66 -16.30
C ALA A 93 -2.48 11.57 -17.38
N VAL A 94 -1.42 12.30 -17.03
CA VAL A 94 -0.74 13.26 -17.92
C VAL A 94 0.31 12.56 -18.79
N THR A 95 0.93 11.49 -18.28
CA THR A 95 1.95 10.74 -19.03
C THR A 95 1.37 9.47 -19.63
N GLU A 96 1.65 9.22 -20.91
CA GLU A 96 1.29 7.93 -21.55
C GLU A 96 2.26 6.79 -21.18
N TYR A 97 3.33 7.11 -20.44
CA TYR A 97 4.38 6.16 -20.06
C TYR A 97 3.91 5.09 -19.07
N ILE A 98 2.90 5.38 -18.23
CA ILE A 98 2.36 4.45 -17.25
C ILE A 98 0.84 4.44 -17.27
N SER A 99 0.23 3.27 -17.04
CA SER A 99 -1.22 3.15 -17.05
C SER A 99 -1.83 3.60 -15.73
N ILE A 100 -2.71 4.60 -15.76
CA ILE A 100 -3.49 5.06 -14.60
C ILE A 100 -4.24 3.92 -13.89
N TYR A 101 -4.79 2.96 -14.67
CA TYR A 101 -5.53 1.83 -14.11
C TYR A 101 -4.63 0.91 -13.30
N THR A 102 -3.44 0.60 -13.80
CA THR A 102 -2.51 -0.26 -13.06
C THR A 102 -1.85 0.47 -11.90
N VAL A 103 -1.65 1.79 -11.99
CA VAL A 103 -1.29 2.63 -10.83
C VAL A 103 -2.33 2.52 -9.72
N ALA A 104 -3.62 2.63 -10.05
CA ALA A 104 -4.69 2.48 -9.06
C ALA A 104 -4.68 1.08 -8.41
N VAL A 105 -4.49 0.02 -9.22
CA VAL A 105 -4.36 -1.36 -8.73
C VAL A 105 -3.13 -1.53 -7.81
N GLY A 106 -2.01 -0.89 -8.14
CA GLY A 106 -0.81 -0.86 -7.30
C GLY A 106 -1.02 -0.09 -6.00
N LEU A 107 -1.73 1.04 -6.03
CA LEU A 107 -1.99 1.86 -4.84
C LEU A 107 -2.81 1.12 -3.77
N ILE A 108 -3.80 0.32 -4.18
CA ILE A 108 -4.68 -0.41 -3.26
C ILE A 108 -4.05 -1.71 -2.72
N SER A 109 -2.88 -2.11 -3.23
CA SER A 109 -2.18 -3.37 -2.87
C SER A 109 -2.02 -3.53 -1.36
N THR A 110 -1.52 -2.50 -0.67
CA THR A 110 -1.30 -2.53 0.78
C THR A 110 -2.60 -2.82 1.55
N SER A 111 -3.69 -2.14 1.21
CA SER A 111 -4.98 -2.32 1.89
C SER A 111 -5.55 -3.71 1.66
N LEU A 112 -5.42 -4.25 0.44
CA LEU A 112 -5.84 -5.61 0.11
C LEU A 112 -5.02 -6.65 0.86
N VAL A 113 -3.70 -6.51 0.87
CA VAL A 113 -2.78 -7.44 1.55
C VAL A 113 -3.03 -7.46 3.05
N ILE A 114 -3.18 -6.30 3.69
CA ILE A 114 -3.51 -6.21 5.13
C ILE A 114 -4.85 -6.90 5.41
N LYS A 115 -5.88 -6.64 4.59
CA LYS A 115 -7.20 -7.25 4.77
C LYS A 115 -7.15 -8.77 4.58
N ALA A 116 -6.40 -9.25 3.58
CA ALA A 116 -6.20 -10.68 3.33
C ALA A 116 -5.50 -11.37 4.50
N GLN A 117 -4.42 -10.79 5.03
CA GLN A 117 -3.71 -11.33 6.19
C GLN A 117 -4.63 -11.39 7.42
N ASN A 118 -5.40 -10.34 7.69
CA ASN A 118 -6.36 -10.32 8.80
C ASN A 118 -7.47 -11.38 8.65
N LEU A 119 -7.94 -11.64 7.43
CA LEU A 119 -8.94 -12.69 7.18
C LEU A 119 -8.38 -14.09 7.42
N VAL A 120 -7.14 -14.36 6.99
CA VAL A 120 -6.47 -15.64 7.23
C VAL A 120 -6.25 -15.86 8.73
N LEU A 121 -5.76 -14.83 9.45
CA LEU A 121 -5.58 -14.89 10.90
C LEU A 121 -6.90 -15.14 11.65
N LYS A 122 -7.97 -14.44 11.27
CA LYS A 122 -9.31 -14.63 11.86
C LYS A 122 -9.88 -16.03 11.57
N LYS A 123 -9.58 -16.60 10.40
CA LYS A 123 -10.00 -17.97 10.05
C LYS A 123 -9.26 -19.02 10.88
N ASN A 124 -7.96 -18.83 11.14
CA ASN A 124 -7.20 -19.77 11.96
C ASN A 124 -7.64 -19.75 13.43
N ARG A 125 -7.90 -18.57 14.02
CA ARG A 125 -8.42 -18.50 15.40
C ARG A 125 -9.75 -19.23 15.59
N ARG A 126 -10.66 -19.16 14.61
CA ARG A 126 -11.94 -19.89 14.64
C ARG A 126 -11.82 -21.41 14.43
N LYS A 127 -10.63 -21.91 14.09
CA LYS A 127 -10.37 -23.37 13.99
C LYS A 127 -9.68 -23.92 15.24
N GLU A 128 -9.17 -23.04 16.10
CA GLU A 128 -8.53 -23.37 17.38
C GLU A 128 -9.51 -23.31 18.56
N GLU A 129 -10.68 -22.68 18.36
CA GLU A 129 -11.88 -22.73 19.22
C GLU A 129 -12.79 -23.90 18.82
#